data_AF-A0A4R1WVF6-F1
#
_entry.id   AF-A0A4R1WVF6-F1
#
_cell.length_a   1.000
_cell.length_b   1.000
_cell.length_c   1.000
_cell.angle_alpha   90.00
_cell.angle_beta   90.00
_cell.angle_gamma   90.00
#
_symmetry.space_group_name_H-M   'P 1'
#
loop_
_entity.id
_entity.type
_entity.pdbx_description
1 polymer ?
#
loop_
_entity_poly.entity_id
_entity_poly.type
_entity_poly.pdbx_seq_one_letter_code
_entity_poly.pdbx_strand_id
1 'polypeptide(L)' 'MRLVIIGGSDAGITAGLRARQFDPTTDVHLVVFLH' A
#
# COMPACT_ATOMS: atom_id res chain seq x y z
N MET A 1 -9.34 8.55 -0.07
CA MET A 1 -9.45 7.56 1.04
C MET A 1 -8.06 7.32 1.62
N ARG A 2 -7.93 7.02 2.92
CA ARG A 2 -6.63 6.62 3.51
C ARG A 2 -6.53 5.11 3.59
N LEU A 3 -5.52 4.54 2.93
CA LEU A 3 -5.26 3.11 2.89
C LEU A 3 -3.99 2.79 3.68
N VAL A 4 -4.11 1.95 4.69
CA VAL A 4 -2.97 1.46 5.49
C VAL A 4 -2.72 0.01 5.14
N ILE A 5 -1.50 -0.30 4.71
CA ILE A 5 -1.06 -1.66 4.36
C ILE A 5 0.00 -2.08 5.37
N ILE A 6 -0.19 -3.23 6.01
CA ILE A 6 0.73 -3.79 7.00
C ILE A 6 1.35 -5.04 6.38
N GLY A 7 2.66 -5.00 6.13
CA GLY A 7 3.40 -6.08 5.46
C GLY A 7 4.12 -5.57 4.21
N GLY A 8 5.46 -5.64 4.23
CA GLY A 8 6.33 -5.11 3.18
C GLY A 8 6.71 -6.10 2.07
N SER A 9 6.00 -7.22 1.94
CA SER A 9 6.23 -8.17 0.84
C SER A 9 5.72 -7.61 -0.49
N ASP A 10 6.00 -8.31 -1.58
CA ASP A 10 5.53 -7.94 -2.93
C ASP A 10 4.01 -7.76 -3.00
N ALA A 11 3.25 -8.52 -2.21
CA ALA A 11 1.81 -8.38 -2.11
C ALA A 11 1.40 -7.01 -1.57
N GLY A 12 2.05 -6.54 -0.50
CA GLY A 12 1.78 -5.23 0.10
C GLY A 12 2.14 -4.08 -0.83
N ILE A 13 3.29 -4.18 -1.49
CA ILE A 13 3.76 -3.18 -2.46
C ILE A 13 2.81 -3.12 -3.67
N THR A 14 2.46 -4.29 -4.23
CA THR A 14 1.56 -4.38 -5.40
C THR A 14 0.17 -3.84 -5.09
N ALA A 15 -0.38 -4.14 -3.91
CA ALA A 15 -1.67 -3.61 -3.47
C ALA A 15 -1.66 -2.07 -3.39
N GLY A 16 -0.60 -1.47 -2.83
CA GLY A 16 -0.46 -0.01 -2.74
C GLY A 16 -0.36 0.68 -4.10
N LEU A 17 0.42 0.11 -5.03
CA LEU A 17 0.53 0.62 -6.39
C LEU A 17 -0.79 0.52 -7.15
N ARG A 18 -1.50 -0.62 -7.03
CA ARG A 18 -2.81 -0.81 -7.66
C ARG A 18 -3.87 0.12 -7.10
N ALA A 19 -3.83 0.41 -5.80
CA ALA A 19 -4.75 1.38 -5.19
C ALA A 19 -4.63 2.77 -5.80
N ARG A 20 -3.40 3.27 -6.03
CA ARG A 20 -3.19 4.57 -6.71
C ARG A 20 -3.52 4.56 -8.21
N GLN A 21 -3.39 3.42 -8.88
CA GLN A 21 -3.82 3.29 -10.27
C GLN A 21 -5.35 3.32 -10.40
N PHE A 22 -6.06 2.74 -9.43
CA PHE A 22 -7.52 2.72 -9.40
C PHE A 22 -8.10 4.07 -8.99
N ASP A 23 -7.57 4.67 -7.91
CA ASP A 23 -7.90 6.02 -7.46
C ASP A 23 -6.61 6.79 -7.15
N PRO A 24 -6.19 7.71 -8.04
CA PRO A 24 -4.98 8.53 -7.86
C PRO A 24 -4.98 9.40 -6.60
N THR A 25 -6.14 9.65 -5.99
CA THR A 25 -6.26 10.43 -4.75
C THR A 25 -6.09 9.59 -3.49
N THR A 26 -5.85 8.28 -3.62
CA THR A 26 -5.63 7.38 -2.48
C THR A 26 -4.33 7.72 -1.76
N ASP A 27 -4.45 8.05 -0.47
CA ASP A 27 -3.32 8.25 0.43
C ASP A 27 -2.88 6.88 1.00
N VAL A 28 -1.82 6.32 0.43
CA VAL A 28 -1.31 4.98 0.74
C VAL A 28 -0.16 5.08 1.75
N HIS A 29 -0.29 4.37 2.87
CA HIS A 29 0.75 4.21 3.89
C HIS A 29 1.13 2.74 4.00
N LEU A 30 2.38 2.40 3.67
CA LEU A 30 2.91 1.04 3.78
C LEU A 30 3.77 0.93 5.05
N VAL A 31 3.38 0.04 5.95
CA VAL A 31 4.15 -0.29 7.15
C VAL A 31 4.92 -1.57 6.88
N VAL A 32 6.24 -1.44 6.88
CA VAL A 32 7.19 -2.54 6.70
C VAL A 32 7.68 -3.02 8.07
N PHE A 33 7.82 -4.32 8.24
CA PHE A 33 8.41 -4.93 9.42
C PHE A 33 9.57 -5.82 8.97
N LEU A 34 10.74 -5.59 9.55
CA LEU A 34 11.88 -6.50 9.51
C LEU A 34 11.82 -7.33 10.78
N HIS A 35 11.94 -8.65 10.65
CA HIS A 35 12.05 -9.54 11.80
C HIS A 35 13.48 -9.51 12.35
#